data_AF-A0A3D1Y0K1-F1
#
_entry.id   AF-A0A3D1Y0K1-F1
#
_cell.length_a   1.000
_cell.length_b   1.000
_cell.length_c   1.000
_cell.angle_alpha   90.00
_cell.angle_beta   90.00
_cell.angle_gamma   90.00
#
_symmetry.space_group_name_H-M   'P 1'
#
loop_
_entity.id
_entity.type
_entity.pdbx_description
1 polymer ?
#
loop_
_entity_poly.entity_id
_entity_poly.type
_entity_poly.pdbx_seq_one_letter_code
_entity_poly.pdbx_strand_id
1 'polypeptide(L)' 'MRINVSAPELIFREGKPVAVILDVDKYQEMLEKLEDIEDLKMLNAMRKKPLRFRNLEEFLEEYSPGV' A
#
# COMPACT_ATOMS: atom_id res chain seq x y z
N MET A 1 4.77 8.23 13.31
CA MET A 1 3.34 7.88 13.42
C MET A 1 3.19 6.82 14.50
N ARG A 2 2.55 7.12 15.64
CA ARG A 2 2.29 6.12 16.69
C ARG A 2 0.99 5.41 16.34
N ILE A 3 1.07 4.12 16.02
CA ILE A 3 -0.12 3.29 15.85
C ILE A 3 -0.71 3.09 17.24
N ASN A 4 -1.78 3.79 17.57
CA ASN A 4 -2.57 3.46 18.74
C ASN A 4 -3.39 2.21 18.36
N VAL A 5 -2.88 1.03 18.70
CA VAL A 5 -3.57 -0.23 18.45
C VAL A 5 -4.61 -0.37 19.56
N SER A 6 -5.78 0.24 19.41
CA SER A 6 -6.94 -0.26 20.16
C SER A 6 -7.19 -1.69 19.69
N ALA A 7 -7.41 -2.61 20.62
CA ALA A 7 -7.74 -3.97 20.25
C ALA A 7 -9.03 -3.95 19.39
N PRO A 8 -9.07 -4.66 18.26
CA PRO A 8 -10.30 -4.78 17.48
C PRO A 8 -11.41 -5.45 18.30
N GLU A 9 -12.64 -4.99 18.13
CA GLU A 9 -13.80 -5.63 18.76
C GLU A 9 -14.32 -6.77 17.88
N LEU A 10 -14.74 -7.87 18.49
CA LEU A 10 -15.27 -9.04 17.78
C LEU A 10 -16.78 -9.14 17.97
N ILE A 11 -17.50 -9.35 16.87
CA ILE A 11 -18.94 -9.62 16.87
C ILE A 11 -19.16 -11.13 16.83
N PHE A 12 -19.96 -11.64 17.76
CA PHE A 12 -20.31 -13.06 17.86
C PHE A 12 -21.77 -13.31 17.47
N ARG A 13 -22.02 -14.43 16.79
CA ARG A 13 -23.36 -14.97 16.52
C ARG A 13 -23.36 -16.45 16.93
N GLU A 14 -24.29 -16.83 17.80
CA GLU A 14 -24.38 -18.22 18.33
C GLU A 14 -23.06 -18.73 18.95
N GLY A 15 -22.35 -17.84 19.66
CA GLY A 15 -21.06 -18.16 20.28
C GLY A 15 -19.88 -18.27 19.31
N LYS A 16 -20.07 -18.03 18.01
CA LYS A 16 -19.01 -18.04 17.00
C LYS A 16 -18.67 -16.61 16.53
N PRO A 17 -17.38 -16.25 16.36
CA PRO A 17 -17.01 -14.95 15.82
C PRO A 17 -17.42 -14.88 14.34
N VAL A 18 -18.10 -13.80 13.95
CA VAL A 18 -18.61 -13.61 12.59
C VAL A 18 -18.15 -12.32 11.93
N ALA A 19 -17.72 -11.32 12.71
CA ALA A 19 -17.20 -10.07 12.19
C ALA A 19 -16.27 -9.39 13.20
N VAL A 20 -15.55 -8.38 12.72
CA VAL A 20 -14.65 -7.53 13.50
C VAL A 20 -15.03 -6.07 13.25
N ILE A 21 -15.01 -5.24 14.30
CA ILE A 21 -15.13 -3.79 14.19
C ILE A 21 -13.72 -3.21 14.28
N LEU A 22 -13.38 -2.40 13.29
CA LEU A 22 -12.11 -1.73 13.15
C LEU A 22 -12.36 -0.24 12.95
N ASP A 23 -11.42 0.56 13.44
CA ASP A 23 -11.32 1.96 13.04
C ASP A 23 -11.11 2.04 11.51
N VAL A 24 -11.81 2.97 10.85
CA VAL A 24 -11.78 3.10 9.40
C VAL A 24 -10.39 3.48 8.89
N ASP A 25 -9.67 4.34 9.61
CA ASP A 25 -8.31 4.76 9.24
C ASP A 25 -7.35 3.57 9.37
N LYS A 26 -7.58 2.69 10.35
CA LYS A 26 -6.80 1.45 10.50
C LYS A 26 -7.06 0.47 9.38
N TYR A 27 -8.32 0.32 8.96
CA TYR A 27 -8.65 -0.52 7.81
C TYR A 27 -7.99 0.00 6.53
N GLN A 28 -8.01 1.32 6.31
CA GLN A 28 -7.34 1.95 5.17
C GLN A 28 -5.82 1.73 5.20
N GLU A 29 -5.17 1.95 6.35
CA GLU A 29 -3.73 1.68 6.52
C GLU A 29 -3.38 0.22 6.22
N MET A 30 -4.25 -0.73 6.59
CA MET A 30 -4.05 -2.14 6.27
C MET A 30 -4.12 -2.41 4.75
N LEU A 31 -5.02 -1.73 4.02
CA LEU A 31 -5.11 -1.85 2.57
C LEU A 31 -3.88 -1.26 1.88
N GLU A 32 -3.43 -0.08 2.29
CA GLU A 32 -2.21 0.55 1.76
C GLU A 32 -1.00 -0.37 1.93
N LYS A 33 -0.84 -1.00 3.09
CA LYS A 33 0.26 -1.95 3.34
C LYS A 33 0.18 -3.22 2.48
N LEU A 34 -1.02 -3.66 2.10
CA LEU A 34 -1.16 -4.79 1.18
C LEU A 34 -0.68 -4.40 -0.22
N GLU A 35 -0.95 -3.17 -0.66
CA GLU A 35 -0.45 -2.62 -1.93
C GLU A 35 1.08 -2.44 -1.89
N ASP A 36 1.62 -1.88 -0.80
CA ASP A 36 3.07 -1.72 -0.59
C ASP A 36 3.84 -3.04 -0.79
N ILE A 37 3.26 -4.17 -0.40
CA ILE A 37 3.88 -5.49 -0.57
C ILE A 37 4.02 -5.85 -2.06
N GLU A 38 3.02 -5.53 -2.88
CA GLU A 38 3.08 -5.77 -4.32
C GLU A 38 4.06 -4.82 -5.01
N ASP A 39 4.10 -3.55 -4.60
CA ASP A 39 5.10 -2.58 -5.06
C ASP A 39 6.53 -3.04 -4.75
N LEU A 40 6.77 -3.54 -3.54
CA LEU A 40 8.07 -4.10 -3.17
C LEU A 40 8.43 -5.32 -4.01
N LYS A 41 7.47 -6.19 -4.36
CA LYS A 41 7.73 -7.32 -5.27
C LYS A 41 8.11 -6.83 -6.66
N MET A 42 7.42 -5.81 -7.18
CA MET A 42 7.74 -5.20 -8.47
C MET A 42 9.16 -4.60 -8.45
N LEU A 43 9.49 -3.79 -7.44
CA LEU A 43 10.82 -3.20 -7.29
C LEU A 43 11.92 -4.27 -7.21
N ASN A 44 11.68 -5.34 -6.47
CA ASN A 44 12.62 -6.47 -6.39
C ASN A 44 12.77 -7.18 -7.75
N ALA A 45 11.70 -7.33 -8.52
CA ALA A 45 11.76 -7.89 -9.87
C ALA A 45 12.55 -6.99 -10.83
N MET A 46 12.33 -5.68 -10.77
CA MET A 46 13.08 -4.68 -11.56
C MET A 46 14.58 -4.72 -11.26
N ARG A 47 14.95 -4.85 -9.97
CA ARG A 47 16.36 -4.95 -9.53
C ARG A 47 17.10 -6.19 -10.02
N LYS A 48 16.41 -7.21 -10.58
CA LYS A 48 17.07 -8.39 -11.16
C LYS A 48 17.84 -8.09 -12.45
N LYS A 49 17.62 -6.92 -13.06
CA LYS A 49 18.34 -6.48 -14.27
C LYS A 49 18.97 -5.10 -14.01
N PRO A 50 20.06 -4.74 -14.72
CA PRO A 50 20.62 -3.40 -14.63
C PRO A 50 19.55 -2.35 -14.97
N LEU A 51 19.30 -1.43 -14.04
CA LEU A 51 18.35 -0.34 -14.23
C LEU A 51 19.03 0.82 -14.96
N ARG A 52 18.32 1.43 -15.89
CA ARG A 52 18.70 2.70 -16.50
C ARG A 52 17.73 3.75 -16.00
N PHE A 53 18.28 4.81 -15.43
CA PHE A 53 17.52 5.96 -14.99
C PHE A 53 17.81 7.12 -15.93
N ARG A 54 16.82 7.97 -16.14
CA ARG A 54 16.96 9.27 -16.80
C ARG A 54 16.78 10.37 -15.76
N ASN A 55 17.38 11.53 -15.99
CA ASN A 55 17.11 12.69 -15.13
C ASN A 55 15.68 13.21 -15.39
N LEU A 56 15.21 14.09 -14.52
CA LEU A 56 13.85 14.61 -14.60
C LEU A 56 13.69 15.49 -15.85
N GLU A 57 14.71 16.24 -16.21
CA GLU A 57 14.74 17.11 -17.39
C GLU A 57 14.53 16.31 -18.68
N GLU A 58 15.28 15.22 -18.87
CA GLU A 58 15.15 14.27 -19.99
C GLU A 58 13.76 13.62 -20.03
N PHE A 59 13.16 13.33 -18.87
CA PHE A 59 11.80 12.82 -18.80
C PHE A 59 10.79 13.86 -19.31
N LEU A 60 10.91 15.11 -18.85
CA LEU A 60 9.98 16.20 -19.17
C LEU A 60 10.09 16.67 -20.63
N GLU A 61 11.27 16.58 -21.23
CA GLU A 61 11.46 16.84 -22.66
C GLU A 61 10.76 15.79 -23.52
N GLU A 62 10.81 14.51 -23.15
CA GLU A 62 10.12 13.42 -23.86
C GLU A 62 8.60 13.47 -23.65
N TYR A 63 8.18 13.88 -22.45
CA TYR A 63 6.77 14.04 -22.08
C TYR A 63 6.45 15.53 -21.90
N SER A 64 6.43 16.29 -23.00
CA SER A 64 5.71 17.57 -23.02
C SER A 64 4.21 17.28 -23.05
N PRO A 65 3.46 17.50 -21.96
CA PRO A 65 2.02 17.32 -21.98
C PRO A 65 1.47 18.45 -22.85
N GLY A 66 1.05 18.12 -24.06
CA GLY A 66 0.26 19.02 -24.91
C GLY A 66 -1.19 19.11 -24.42
N VAL A 67 -1.40 19.31 -23.12
CA VAL A 67 -2.71 19.44 -22.47
C VAL A 67 -2.81 20.74 -21.72
#